data_AF-A0A950KIW0-F1
#
_entry.id   AF-A0A950KIW0-F1
#
_cell.length_a   1.000
_cell.length_b   1.000
_cell.length_c   1.000
_cell.angle_alpha   90.00
_cell.angle_beta   90.00
_cell.angle_gamma   90.00
#
_symmetry.space_group_name_H-M   'P 1'
#
loop_
_entity.id
_entity.type
_entity.pdbx_description
1 polymer ?
#
loop_
_entity_poly.entity_id
_entity_poly.type
_entity_poly.pdbx_seq_one_letter_code
_entity_poly.pdbx_strand_id
1 'polypeptide(L)'
;MDILLHETGLKPKGTVVIGRTFLMLDEIKLYKDEAQKVVEKLTFTLKPGEREATLMHIMIEPGYRGGGYGSAIVKSLGEIAARVGIPKISLTATQIGSYAFIKMGFLPDEDTWKSLQADIRARLDSFSEQLKTLDCEKTEYEIREMLKGNHPSAIQAIAGINQPCVKYNDAVLPLGAALLVDLQWQTSLMLGSENRHNAYVVPDSFLTPPGIHTR
;
A
#
# COMPACT_ATOMS: atom_id res chain seq x y z
N MET A 1 -24.59 7.96 8.38
CA MET A 1 -23.79 7.50 7.23
C MET A 1 -23.03 6.30 7.73
N ASP A 2 -23.51 5.11 7.41
CA ASP A 2 -22.90 3.87 7.89
C ASP A 2 -21.67 3.55 7.04
N ILE A 3 -20.53 3.35 7.68
CA ILE A 3 -19.35 2.78 7.02
C ILE A 3 -19.67 1.31 6.83
N LEU A 4 -20.04 0.93 5.59
CA LEU A 4 -20.49 -0.41 5.24
C LEU A 4 -19.30 -1.38 5.24
N LEU A 5 -18.91 -1.88 6.41
CA LEU A 5 -17.89 -2.92 6.59
C LEU A 5 -18.47 -4.35 6.55
N HIS A 6 -19.57 -4.54 5.81
CA HIS A 6 -20.36 -5.79 5.81
C HIS A 6 -19.54 -7.05 5.52
N GLU A 7 -18.46 -6.94 4.75
CA GLU A 7 -17.60 -8.07 4.36
C GLU A 7 -16.61 -8.50 5.46
N THR A 8 -16.37 -7.66 6.48
CA THR A 8 -15.35 -7.92 7.51
C THR A 8 -15.91 -8.42 8.84
N GLY A 9 -17.23 -8.36 9.02
CA GLY A 9 -17.89 -8.63 10.30
C GLY A 9 -17.57 -7.61 11.42
N LEU A 10 -16.86 -6.52 11.10
CA LEU A 10 -16.48 -5.49 12.06
C LEU A 10 -17.59 -4.47 12.24
N LYS A 11 -17.87 -4.11 13.51
CA LYS A 11 -18.80 -3.01 13.83
C LYS A 11 -18.01 -1.72 14.06
N PRO A 12 -18.24 -0.66 13.28
CA PRO A 12 -17.62 0.63 13.53
C PRO A 12 -18.22 1.26 14.79
N LYS A 13 -17.38 1.73 15.70
CA LYS A 13 -17.77 2.62 16.80
C LYS A 13 -16.79 3.79 16.81
N GLY A 14 -17.31 4.98 16.58
CA GLY A 14 -16.50 6.18 16.46
C GLY A 14 -17.37 7.43 16.51
N THR A 15 -16.73 8.56 16.80
CA THR A 15 -17.37 9.86 16.76
C THR A 15 -17.24 10.41 15.35
N VAL A 16 -18.36 10.51 14.63
CA VAL A 16 -18.41 11.27 13.38
C VAL A 16 -18.73 12.71 13.74
N VAL A 17 -17.76 13.62 13.59
CA VAL A 17 -18.01 15.05 13.77
C VAL A 17 -18.31 15.65 12.40
N ILE A 18 -19.59 15.92 12.15
CA ILE A 18 -20.05 16.63 10.95
C ILE A 18 -20.18 18.11 11.31
N GLY A 19 -19.18 18.91 10.94
CA GLY A 19 -19.25 20.36 10.97
C GLY A 19 -19.89 20.91 9.70
N ARG A 20 -20.32 22.18 9.70
CA ARG A 20 -20.84 22.86 8.48
C ARG A 20 -19.81 22.90 7.33
N THR A 21 -18.52 22.77 7.64
CA THR A 21 -17.39 22.92 6.71
C THR A 21 -16.40 21.77 6.75
N PHE A 22 -16.57 20.77 7.61
CA PHE A 22 -15.70 19.60 7.60
C PHE A 22 -16.39 18.30 8.06
N LEU A 23 -15.90 17.14 7.61
CA LEU A 23 -16.34 15.82 8.05
C LEU A 23 -15.12 15.14 8.69
N MET A 24 -14.99 15.26 10.00
CA MET A 24 -13.87 14.64 10.70
C MET A 24 -14.30 13.26 11.19
N LEU A 25 -13.62 12.22 10.70
CA LEU A 25 -13.69 10.87 11.26
C LEU A 25 -12.49 10.70 12.19
N ASP A 26 -12.60 11.32 13.37
CA ASP A 26 -11.50 11.53 14.31
C ASP A 26 -10.91 10.19 14.81
N GLU A 27 -11.78 9.27 15.21
CA GLU A 27 -11.37 7.93 15.62
C GLU A 27 -12.45 6.91 15.27
N ILE A 28 -12.19 6.04 14.31
CA ILE A 28 -13.00 4.85 14.06
C ILE A 28 -12.28 3.68 14.72
N LYS A 29 -12.91 3.12 15.76
CA LYS A 29 -12.49 1.85 16.34
C LYS A 29 -13.34 0.75 15.76
N LEU A 30 -12.68 -0.30 15.28
CA LEU A 30 -13.35 -1.49 14.78
C LEU A 30 -13.23 -2.62 15.80
N TYR A 31 -14.32 -3.36 15.96
CA TYR A 31 -14.45 -4.42 16.96
C TYR A 31 -14.93 -5.71 16.29
N LYS A 32 -14.35 -6.85 16.69
CA LYS A 32 -14.69 -8.19 16.19
C LYS A 32 -15.78 -8.88 17.03
N ASP A 33 -16.01 -8.44 18.26
CA ASP A 33 -16.96 -9.07 19.20
C ASP A 33 -17.62 -8.05 20.15
N GLU A 34 -18.64 -8.50 20.90
CA GLU A 34 -19.30 -7.73 21.96
C GLU A 34 -18.38 -7.45 23.16
N ALA A 35 -17.24 -8.15 23.25
CA ALA A 35 -16.23 -7.97 24.29
C ALA A 35 -15.37 -6.69 24.11
N GLN A 36 -15.64 -5.89 23.07
CA GLN A 36 -15.00 -4.60 22.82
C GLN A 36 -13.47 -4.66 22.70
N LYS A 37 -12.90 -5.77 22.19
CA LYS A 37 -11.47 -5.76 21.84
C LYS A 37 -11.28 -4.89 20.60
N VAL A 38 -10.59 -3.76 20.78
CA VAL A 38 -10.22 -2.86 19.67
C VAL A 38 -9.32 -3.67 18.74
N VAL A 39 -9.79 -3.88 17.52
CA VAL A 39 -9.05 -4.57 16.44
C VAL A 39 -8.16 -3.57 15.72
N GLU A 40 -8.61 -2.32 15.68
CA GLU A 40 -8.03 -1.31 14.83
C GLU A 40 -8.35 0.10 15.34
N LYS A 41 -7.36 0.99 15.21
CA LYS A 41 -7.52 2.43 15.40
C LYS A 41 -7.20 3.15 14.10
N LEU A 42 -8.19 3.87 13.60
CA LEU A 42 -8.12 4.67 12.39
C LEU A 42 -8.39 6.14 12.72
N THR A 43 -7.52 7.04 12.26
CA THR A 43 -7.79 8.49 12.22
C THR A 43 -7.79 8.94 10.77
N PHE A 44 -8.95 9.41 10.31
CA PHE A 44 -9.17 9.85 8.93
C PHE A 44 -9.79 11.24 8.91
N THR A 45 -9.05 12.20 8.37
CA THR A 45 -9.49 13.59 8.34
C THR A 45 -9.98 13.92 6.94
N LEU A 46 -11.28 14.22 6.83
CA LEU A 46 -11.87 14.80 5.64
C LEU A 46 -12.11 16.30 5.89
N LYS A 47 -11.55 17.16 5.04
CA LYS A 47 -11.88 18.58 5.05
C LYS A 47 -12.72 18.94 3.83
N PRO A 48 -14.05 18.94 3.94
CA PRO A 48 -14.96 19.48 2.93
C PRO A 48 -14.50 20.83 2.36
N GLY A 49 -14.50 20.91 1.03
CA GLY A 49 -13.95 22.03 0.27
C GLY A 49 -12.50 21.83 -0.16
N GLU A 50 -11.73 20.99 0.54
CA GLU A 50 -10.43 20.52 0.04
C GLU A 50 -10.65 19.35 -0.94
N ARG A 51 -9.87 19.32 -2.02
CA ARG A 51 -9.89 18.25 -3.01
C ARG A 51 -9.05 17.04 -2.58
N GLU A 52 -8.76 16.92 -1.29
CA GLU A 52 -7.86 15.93 -0.72
C GLU A 52 -8.33 15.49 0.67
N ALA A 53 -8.35 14.18 0.90
CA ALA A 53 -8.50 13.58 2.22
C ALA A 53 -7.14 13.16 2.76
N THR A 54 -6.93 13.25 4.07
CA THR A 54 -5.69 12.76 4.71
C THR A 54 -6.00 11.60 5.64
N LEU A 55 -5.39 10.46 5.34
CA LEU A 55 -5.40 9.29 6.20
C LEU A 55 -4.15 9.34 7.08
N MET A 56 -4.34 9.61 8.37
CA MET A 56 -3.23 9.90 9.29
C MET A 56 -2.68 8.65 9.98
N HIS A 57 -3.56 7.78 10.46
CA HIS A 57 -3.15 6.61 11.22
C HIS A 57 -4.05 5.42 10.87
N ILE A 58 -3.43 4.31 10.48
CA ILE A 58 -4.04 2.98 10.45
C ILE A 58 -3.18 2.08 11.34
N MET A 59 -3.76 1.59 12.43
CA MET A 59 -3.09 0.66 13.32
C MET A 59 -3.91 -0.61 13.48
N ILE A 60 -3.41 -1.71 12.92
CA ILE A 60 -4.00 -3.04 13.05
C ILE A 60 -3.27 -3.80 14.15
N GLU A 61 -4.03 -4.28 15.13
CA GLU A 61 -3.53 -5.13 16.21
C GLU A 61 -2.81 -6.37 15.65
N PRO A 62 -1.64 -6.78 16.21
CA PRO A 62 -0.80 -7.84 15.63
C PRO A 62 -1.53 -9.14 15.28
N GLY A 63 -2.46 -9.59 16.12
CA GLY A 63 -3.23 -10.82 15.91
C GLY A 63 -4.26 -10.75 14.77
N TYR A 64 -4.44 -9.58 14.15
CA TYR A 64 -5.37 -9.34 13.04
C TYR A 64 -4.65 -8.91 11.75
N ARG A 65 -3.33 -8.73 11.80
CA ARG A 65 -2.52 -8.44 10.60
C ARG A 65 -2.58 -9.63 9.63
N GLY A 66 -2.53 -9.35 8.34
CA GLY A 66 -2.69 -10.36 7.29
C GLY A 66 -4.13 -10.82 7.05
N GLY A 67 -5.11 -10.40 7.86
CA GLY A 67 -6.53 -10.73 7.69
C GLY A 67 -7.30 -9.86 6.69
N GLY A 68 -6.62 -8.97 5.95
CA GLY A 68 -7.24 -8.10 4.94
C GLY A 68 -7.99 -6.87 5.46
N TYR A 69 -8.06 -6.66 6.78
CA TYR A 69 -8.82 -5.56 7.39
C TYR A 69 -8.41 -4.17 6.90
N GLY A 70 -7.11 -3.87 6.88
CA GLY A 70 -6.60 -2.59 6.39
C GLY A 70 -7.02 -2.30 4.95
N SER A 71 -6.97 -3.31 4.07
CA SER A 71 -7.40 -3.18 2.68
C SER A 71 -8.89 -2.86 2.57
N ALA A 72 -9.73 -3.57 3.34
CA ALA A 72 -11.18 -3.36 3.33
C ALA A 72 -11.57 -1.94 3.81
N ILE A 73 -10.85 -1.42 4.79
CA ILE A 73 -11.08 -0.09 5.35
C ILE A 73 -10.65 0.99 4.37
N VAL A 74 -9.45 0.89 3.81
CA VAL A 74 -8.95 1.83 2.80
C VAL A 74 -9.89 1.85 1.60
N LYS A 75 -10.39 0.69 1.15
CA LYS A 75 -11.41 0.59 0.11
C LYS A 75 -12.69 1.34 0.50
N SER A 76 -13.22 1.09 1.69
CA SER A 76 -14.44 1.76 2.19
C SER A 76 -14.26 3.29 2.29
N LEU A 77 -13.09 3.76 2.74
CA LEU A 77 -12.76 5.18 2.78
C LEU A 77 -12.65 5.78 1.37
N GLY A 78 -12.07 5.05 0.43
CA GLY A 78 -12.03 5.42 -0.99
C GLY A 78 -13.43 5.59 -1.58
N GLU A 79 -14.34 4.66 -1.31
CA GLU A 79 -15.73 4.74 -1.74
C GLU A 79 -16.47 5.93 -1.12
N ILE A 80 -16.25 6.20 0.17
CA ILE A 80 -16.80 7.35 0.87
C ILE A 80 -16.29 8.66 0.25
N ALA A 81 -14.97 8.80 0.09
CA ALA A 81 -14.35 9.99 -0.47
C ALA A 81 -14.85 10.25 -1.90
N ALA A 82 -14.96 9.21 -2.73
CA ALA A 82 -15.51 9.32 -4.07
C ALA A 82 -16.97 9.81 -4.07
N ARG A 83 -17.83 9.27 -3.18
CA ARG A 83 -19.24 9.67 -3.08
C ARG A 83 -19.43 11.13 -2.66
N VAL A 84 -18.50 11.68 -1.88
CA VAL A 84 -18.55 13.09 -1.43
C VAL A 84 -17.73 14.02 -2.33
N GLY A 85 -17.27 13.55 -3.49
CA GLY A 85 -16.61 14.36 -4.51
C GLY A 85 -15.14 14.67 -4.23
N ILE A 86 -14.47 13.87 -3.41
CA ILE A 86 -13.04 14.05 -3.10
C ILE A 86 -12.20 13.17 -4.02
N PRO A 87 -11.35 13.78 -4.87
CA PRO A 87 -10.62 13.06 -5.91
C PRO A 87 -9.29 12.47 -5.46
N LYS A 88 -8.84 12.71 -4.22
CA LYS A 88 -7.51 12.30 -3.77
C LYS A 88 -7.52 11.92 -2.29
N ILE A 89 -6.85 10.83 -1.95
CA ILE A 89 -6.52 10.46 -0.57
C ILE A 89 -5.00 10.44 -0.44
N SER A 90 -4.45 11.13 0.55
CA SER A 90 -3.02 11.11 0.85
C SER A 90 -2.73 10.51 2.23
N LEU A 91 -1.57 9.88 2.36
CA LEU A 91 -1.07 9.35 3.63
C LEU A 91 0.45 9.31 3.66
N THR A 92 1.00 9.16 4.86
CA THR A 92 2.40 8.78 5.07
C THR A 92 2.45 7.29 5.38
N ALA A 93 3.07 6.52 4.49
CA ALA A 93 3.22 5.10 4.65
C ALA A 93 4.46 4.80 5.50
N THR A 94 4.36 3.87 6.44
CA THR A 94 5.45 3.40 7.29
C THR A 94 5.32 1.90 7.55
N GLN A 95 6.40 1.27 8.02
CA GLN A 95 6.42 -0.15 8.43
C GLN A 95 5.89 -1.09 7.32
N ILE A 96 4.99 -2.01 7.66
CA ILE A 96 4.33 -2.92 6.70
C ILE A 96 3.40 -2.14 5.74
N GLY A 97 2.91 -0.97 6.16
CA GLY A 97 2.00 -0.14 5.38
C GLY A 97 2.61 0.33 4.06
N SER A 98 3.92 0.53 4.01
CA SER A 98 4.64 0.95 2.79
C SER A 98 4.40 0.01 1.62
N TYR A 99 4.56 -1.28 1.83
CA TYR A 99 4.27 -2.29 0.80
C TYR A 99 2.77 -2.42 0.54
N ALA A 100 1.95 -2.46 1.60
CA ALA A 100 0.52 -2.70 1.48
C ALA A 100 -0.21 -1.62 0.69
N PHE A 101 0.09 -0.34 0.91
CA PHE A 101 -0.58 0.76 0.22
C PHE A 101 -0.25 0.79 -1.28
N ILE A 102 0.98 0.42 -1.68
CA ILE A 102 1.33 0.31 -3.12
C ILE A 102 0.44 -0.71 -3.82
N LYS A 103 0.19 -1.86 -3.17
CA LYS A 103 -0.71 -2.90 -3.68
C LYS A 103 -2.17 -2.43 -3.76
N MET A 104 -2.54 -1.40 -3.02
CA MET A 104 -3.86 -0.76 -3.07
C MET A 104 -3.94 0.40 -4.07
N GLY A 105 -2.88 0.66 -4.84
CA GLY A 105 -2.86 1.69 -5.88
C GLY A 105 -2.35 3.06 -5.43
N PHE A 106 -1.84 3.19 -4.20
CA PHE A 106 -1.16 4.40 -3.76
C PHE A 106 0.20 4.53 -4.44
N LEU A 107 0.50 5.73 -4.94
CA LEU A 107 1.75 6.05 -5.63
C LEU A 107 2.47 7.22 -4.96
N PRO A 108 3.81 7.21 -4.94
CA PRO A 108 4.57 8.37 -4.49
C PRO A 108 4.41 9.50 -5.51
N ASP A 109 4.57 10.74 -5.07
CA ASP A 109 4.86 11.82 -6.01
C ASP A 109 6.28 11.69 -6.58
N GLU A 110 6.63 12.51 -7.57
CA GLU A 110 7.92 12.39 -8.27
C GLU A 110 9.13 12.60 -7.37
N ASP A 111 9.06 13.52 -6.41
CA ASP A 111 10.18 13.82 -5.52
C ASP A 111 10.36 12.74 -4.46
N THR A 112 9.25 12.23 -3.91
CA THR A 112 9.25 11.06 -3.03
C THR A 112 9.76 9.83 -3.77
N TRP A 113 9.39 9.66 -5.05
CA TRP A 113 9.87 8.55 -5.87
C TRP A 113 11.39 8.57 -6.02
N LYS A 114 12.00 9.73 -6.31
CA LYS A 114 13.47 9.86 -6.40
C LYS A 114 14.18 9.43 -5.11
N SER A 115 13.62 9.79 -3.96
CA SER A 115 14.17 9.36 -2.66
C SER A 115 14.02 7.84 -2.48
N LEU A 116 12.83 7.31 -2.74
CA LEU A 116 12.55 5.87 -2.64
C LEU A 116 13.45 5.04 -3.56
N GLN A 117 13.79 5.54 -4.75
CA GLN A 117 14.70 4.84 -5.65
C GLN A 117 16.07 4.62 -5.01
N ALA A 118 16.60 5.59 -4.26
CA ALA A 118 17.87 5.43 -3.57
C ALA A 118 17.78 4.35 -2.49
N ASP A 119 16.71 4.37 -1.69
CA ASP A 119 16.49 3.38 -0.63
C ASP A 119 16.29 1.96 -1.19
N ILE A 120 15.50 1.83 -2.26
CA ILE A 120 15.28 0.55 -2.94
C ILE A 120 16.59 0.03 -3.55
N ARG A 121 17.41 0.89 -4.17
CA ARG A 121 18.73 0.47 -4.70
C ARG A 121 19.64 -0.03 -3.59
N ALA A 122 19.77 0.73 -2.51
CA ALA A 122 20.60 0.34 -1.37
C ALA A 122 20.15 -1.00 -0.76
N ARG A 123 18.83 -1.23 -0.70
CA ARG A 123 18.28 -2.49 -0.22
C ARG A 123 18.43 -3.64 -1.21
N LEU A 124 18.34 -3.38 -2.51
CA LEU A 124 18.64 -4.38 -3.53
C LEU A 124 20.11 -4.82 -3.45
N ASP A 125 21.01 -3.87 -3.25
CA ASP A 125 22.45 -4.13 -3.06
C ASP A 125 22.69 -5.04 -1.84
N SER A 126 21.96 -4.83 -0.74
CA SER A 126 22.08 -5.67 0.46
C SER A 126 21.57 -7.11 0.27
N PHE A 127 20.76 -7.36 -0.77
CA PHE A 127 20.30 -8.69 -1.14
C PHE A 127 21.15 -9.37 -2.22
N SER A 128 22.15 -8.71 -2.80
CA SER A 128 22.87 -9.22 -3.98
C SER A 128 23.47 -10.62 -3.79
N GLU A 129 24.09 -10.91 -2.64
CA GLU A 129 24.63 -12.26 -2.36
C GLU A 129 23.53 -13.34 -2.24
N GLN A 130 22.37 -12.99 -1.68
CA GLN A 130 21.23 -13.90 -1.65
C GLN A 130 20.70 -14.16 -3.05
N LEU A 131 20.60 -13.11 -3.89
CA LEU A 131 20.10 -13.23 -5.26
C LEU A 131 21.02 -14.05 -6.16
N LYS A 132 22.35 -13.92 -6.02
CA LYS A 132 23.33 -14.80 -6.68
C LYS A 132 23.18 -16.27 -6.25
N THR A 133 23.02 -16.50 -4.95
CA THR A 133 22.83 -17.86 -4.42
C THR A 133 21.55 -18.52 -4.96
N LEU A 134 20.54 -17.70 -5.28
CA LEU A 134 19.25 -18.13 -5.81
C LEU A 134 19.19 -18.15 -7.35
N ASP A 135 20.29 -17.85 -8.06
CA ASP A 135 20.35 -17.79 -9.54
C ASP A 135 19.31 -16.82 -10.13
N CYS A 136 19.15 -15.66 -9.48
CA CYS A 136 18.11 -14.66 -9.75
C CYS A 136 18.68 -13.30 -10.22
N GLU A 137 19.88 -13.27 -10.80
CA GLU A 137 20.56 -12.06 -11.25
C GLU A 137 19.75 -11.30 -12.31
N LYS A 138 18.95 -12.02 -13.11
CA LYS A 138 18.04 -11.41 -14.08
C LYS A 138 16.99 -10.52 -13.39
N THR A 139 16.39 -10.98 -12.30
CA THR A 139 15.41 -10.21 -11.53
C THR A 139 16.05 -8.98 -10.90
N GLU A 140 17.28 -9.11 -10.40
CA GLU A 140 18.05 -7.97 -9.90
C GLU A 140 18.25 -6.91 -10.99
N TYR A 141 18.71 -7.33 -12.18
CA TYR A 141 18.92 -6.46 -13.32
C TYR A 141 17.63 -5.74 -13.75
N GLU A 142 16.52 -6.47 -13.85
CA GLU A 142 15.21 -5.94 -14.20
C GLU A 142 14.74 -4.85 -13.23
N ILE A 143 14.89 -5.07 -11.92
CA ILE A 143 14.57 -4.06 -10.90
C ILE A 143 15.46 -2.83 -11.08
N ARG A 144 16.75 -3.00 -11.36
CA ARG A 144 17.67 -1.88 -11.61
C ARG A 144 17.25 -1.07 -12.83
N GLU A 145 16.79 -1.71 -13.91
CA GLU A 145 16.25 -1.00 -15.07
C GLU A 145 14.97 -0.22 -14.73
N MET A 146 14.03 -0.81 -13.97
CA MET A 146 12.84 -0.09 -13.49
C MET A 146 13.21 1.16 -12.69
N LEU A 147 14.24 1.05 -11.85
CA LEU A 147 14.74 2.14 -11.02
C LEU A 147 15.48 3.22 -11.82
N LYS A 148 15.78 3.04 -13.11
CA LYS A 148 16.31 4.14 -13.95
C LYS A 148 15.21 5.09 -14.43
N GLY A 149 13.97 4.61 -14.52
CA GLY A 149 12.84 5.41 -14.98
C GLY A 149 12.39 6.43 -13.94
N ASN A 150 11.89 7.58 -14.39
CA ASN A 150 11.37 8.63 -13.50
C ASN A 150 9.88 8.45 -13.13
N HIS A 151 9.22 7.38 -13.59
CA HIS A 151 7.79 7.21 -13.38
C HIS A 151 7.49 6.49 -12.06
N PRO A 152 6.72 7.09 -11.13
CA PRO A 152 6.38 6.48 -9.84
C PRO A 152 5.66 5.13 -9.91
N SER A 153 5.04 4.80 -11.03
CA SER A 153 4.26 3.57 -11.21
C SER A 153 5.15 2.32 -11.29
N ALA A 154 6.45 2.48 -11.55
CA ALA A 154 7.43 1.40 -11.45
C ALA A 154 7.44 0.73 -10.07
N ILE A 155 7.08 1.47 -9.01
CA ILE A 155 6.99 0.92 -7.66
C ILE A 155 5.93 -0.19 -7.55
N GLN A 156 4.86 -0.13 -8.35
CA GLN A 156 3.82 -1.17 -8.37
C GLN A 156 4.34 -2.45 -9.01
N ALA A 157 5.15 -2.34 -10.07
CA ALA A 157 5.80 -3.48 -10.69
C ALA A 157 6.75 -4.15 -9.69
N ILE A 158 7.57 -3.37 -8.98
CA ILE A 158 8.46 -3.87 -7.92
C ILE A 158 7.64 -4.55 -6.81
N ALA A 159 6.55 -3.95 -6.35
CA ALA A 159 5.67 -4.56 -5.34
C ALA A 159 4.95 -5.84 -5.84
N GLY A 160 4.86 -6.03 -7.14
CA GLY A 160 4.33 -7.22 -7.80
C GLY A 160 5.29 -8.42 -7.80
N ILE A 161 6.58 -8.19 -7.53
CA ILE A 161 7.62 -9.23 -7.58
C ILE A 161 7.47 -10.18 -6.39
N ASN A 162 6.89 -11.35 -6.65
CA ASN A 162 6.61 -12.37 -5.65
C ASN A 162 7.74 -13.42 -5.51
N GLN A 163 8.76 -13.37 -6.38
CA GLN A 163 9.92 -14.26 -6.39
C GLN A 163 11.17 -13.47 -6.85
N PRO A 164 12.38 -13.84 -6.40
CA PRO A 164 12.63 -14.84 -5.35
C PRO A 164 12.14 -14.37 -3.98
N CYS A 165 12.13 -15.28 -3.00
CA CYS A 165 12.00 -14.90 -1.60
C CYS A 165 13.39 -14.70 -0.98
N VAL A 166 13.55 -13.64 -0.19
CA VAL A 166 14.81 -13.28 0.49
C VAL A 166 14.59 -13.18 1.99
N LYS A 167 15.65 -13.35 2.78
CA LYS A 167 15.62 -13.16 4.23
C LYS A 167 15.76 -11.66 4.55
N TYR A 168 14.81 -11.13 5.33
CA TYR A 168 14.80 -9.76 5.83
C TYR A 168 14.20 -9.72 7.25
N ASN A 169 14.92 -9.14 8.22
CA ASN A 169 14.51 -9.05 9.64
C ASN A 169 13.91 -10.35 10.19
N ASP A 170 14.63 -11.46 10.01
CA ASP A 170 14.26 -12.84 10.41
C ASP A 170 13.00 -13.43 9.75
N ALA A 171 12.36 -12.70 8.85
CA ALA A 171 11.31 -13.22 8.00
C ALA A 171 11.86 -13.60 6.62
N VAL A 172 11.19 -14.55 5.96
CA VAL A 172 11.37 -14.83 4.54
C VAL A 172 10.23 -14.12 3.80
N LEU A 173 10.58 -13.16 2.95
CA LEU A 173 9.62 -12.31 2.25
C LEU A 173 9.86 -12.39 0.74
N PRO A 174 8.80 -12.25 -0.08
CA PRO A 174 8.98 -12.00 -1.50
C PRO A 174 9.87 -10.76 -1.73
N LEU A 175 10.75 -10.79 -2.73
CA LEU A 175 11.73 -9.72 -2.98
C LEU A 175 11.07 -8.33 -3.07
N GLY A 176 9.94 -8.22 -3.79
CA GLY A 176 9.20 -6.96 -3.89
C GLY A 176 8.74 -6.43 -2.53
N ALA A 177 8.28 -7.31 -1.64
CA ALA A 177 7.92 -6.93 -0.28
C ALA A 177 9.17 -6.55 0.53
N ALA A 178 10.22 -7.37 0.51
CA ALA A 178 11.46 -7.12 1.24
C ALA A 178 12.09 -5.76 0.89
N LEU A 179 12.02 -5.37 -0.38
CA LEU A 179 12.51 -4.07 -0.87
C LEU A 179 11.72 -2.87 -0.34
N LEU A 180 10.44 -3.05 -0.01
CA LEU A 180 9.52 -1.94 0.24
C LEU A 180 9.06 -1.83 1.69
N VAL A 181 9.04 -2.92 2.47
CA VAL A 181 8.65 -2.89 3.88
C VAL A 181 9.57 -1.97 4.69
N ASP A 182 9.04 -1.32 5.72
CA ASP A 182 9.77 -0.41 6.63
C ASP A 182 10.35 0.85 5.98
N LEU A 183 10.10 1.09 4.69
CA LEU A 183 10.35 2.40 4.07
C LEU A 183 9.29 3.40 4.52
N GLN A 184 9.68 4.66 4.67
CA GLN A 184 8.77 5.76 4.98
C GLN A 184 8.64 6.70 3.79
N TRP A 185 7.42 6.99 3.36
CA TRP A 185 7.18 7.83 2.20
C TRP A 185 5.78 8.44 2.19
N GLN A 186 5.64 9.58 1.50
CA GLN A 186 4.35 10.22 1.26
C GLN A 186 3.72 9.67 -0.01
N THR A 187 2.41 9.48 0.01
CA THR A 187 1.71 8.88 -1.11
C THR A 187 0.30 9.40 -1.25
N SER A 188 -0.23 9.26 -2.46
CA SER A 188 -1.64 9.50 -2.71
C SER A 188 -2.27 8.46 -3.62
N LEU A 189 -3.57 8.29 -3.44
CA LEU A 189 -4.47 7.53 -4.30
C LEU A 189 -5.42 8.52 -4.97
N MET A 190 -5.44 8.50 -6.30
CA MET A 190 -6.38 9.29 -7.10
C MET A 190 -7.68 8.52 -7.28
N LEU A 191 -8.81 9.16 -6.96
CA LEU A 191 -10.17 8.63 -7.05
C LEU A 191 -10.86 9.26 -8.26
N GLY A 192 -10.91 8.56 -9.40
CA GLY A 192 -11.58 9.05 -10.61
C GLY A 192 -11.11 8.40 -11.92
N SER A 193 -11.73 8.77 -13.04
CA SER A 193 -11.43 8.25 -14.39
C SER A 193 -10.04 8.57 -14.91
N GLU A 194 -9.34 9.54 -14.30
CA GLU A 194 -7.94 9.86 -14.61
C GLU A 194 -6.96 8.76 -14.18
N ASN A 195 -7.40 7.81 -13.35
CA ASN A 195 -6.58 6.68 -12.91
C ASN A 195 -6.24 5.69 -14.04
N ARG A 196 -6.81 5.85 -15.25
CA ARG A 196 -6.52 5.02 -16.43
C ARG A 196 -5.10 5.20 -16.99
N HIS A 197 -4.41 6.29 -16.65
CA HIS A 197 -3.07 6.58 -17.17
C HIS A 197 -1.94 6.11 -16.23
N ASN A 198 -2.26 5.61 -15.03
CA ASN A 198 -1.27 5.22 -14.03
C ASN A 198 -1.01 3.70 -13.95
N ALA A 199 -1.67 2.90 -14.79
CA ALA A 199 -1.33 1.49 -14.89
C ALA A 199 0.00 1.34 -15.62
N TYR A 200 1.09 1.14 -14.86
CA TYR A 200 2.33 0.64 -15.44
C TYR A 200 2.00 -0.70 -16.11
N VAL A 201 2.15 -0.77 -17.43
CA VAL A 201 2.07 -2.05 -18.14
C VAL A 201 3.31 -2.82 -17.75
N VAL A 202 3.13 -3.83 -16.90
CA VAL A 202 4.20 -4.76 -16.55
C VAL A 202 4.65 -5.42 -17.86
N PRO A 203 5.94 -5.33 -18.26
CA PRO A 203 6.41 -5.98 -19.47
C PRO A 203 6.05 -7.48 -19.48
N ASP A 204 5.74 -8.04 -20.65
CA ASP A 204 5.31 -9.45 -20.78
C ASP A 204 6.31 -10.45 -20.17
N SER A 205 7.58 -10.06 -20.03
CA SER A 205 8.63 -10.83 -19.35
C SER A 205 8.35 -11.15 -17.88
N PHE A 206 7.41 -10.44 -17.23
CA PHE A 206 6.99 -10.66 -15.84
C PHE A 206 5.66 -11.43 -15.71
N LEU A 207 4.96 -11.66 -16.82
CA LEU A 207 3.69 -12.39 -16.85
C LEU A 207 3.88 -13.86 -17.25
N THR A 208 5.09 -14.28 -17.64
CA THR A 208 5.37 -15.69 -17.91
C THR A 208 5.54 -16.47 -16.60
N PRO A 209 4.71 -17.51 -16.35
CA PRO A 209 5.01 -18.50 -15.32
C PRO A 209 6.38 -19.13 -15.61
N PRO A 210 7.16 -19.53 -14.59
CA PRO A 210 8.38 -20.29 -14.82
C PRO A 210 8.02 -21.53 -15.66
N GLY A 211 8.75 -21.69 -16.76
CA GLY A 211 8.53 -22.77 -17.71
C GLY A 211 8.48 -24.11 -16.98
N ILE A 212 7.39 -24.84 -17.20
CA ILE A 212 7.36 -26.27 -16.91
C ILE A 212 8.37 -26.89 -17.88
N HIS A 213 9.59 -27.12 -17.41
CA HIS A 213 10.49 -28.05 -18.08
C HIS A 213 9.91 -29.45 -17.91
N THR A 214 9.07 -29.86 -18.85
CA THR A 214 8.84 -31.28 -19.11
C THR A 214 10.16 -31.85 -19.64
N ARG A 215 10.80 -32.67 -18.80
CA ARG A 215 11.80 -33.65 -19.25
C ARG A 215 11.18 -34.63 -20.23
#